data_AF-F9WLB0-F1
#
_entry.id   AF-F9WLB0-F1
#
_cell.length_a   1.000
_cell.length_b   1.000
_cell.length_c   1.000
_cell.angle_alpha   90.00
_cell.angle_beta   90.00
_cell.angle_gamma   90.00
#
_symmetry.space_group_name_H-M   'P 1'
#
loop_
_entity.id
_entity.type
_entity.pdbx_description
1 polymer ?
#
loop_
_entity_poly.entity_id
_entity_poly.type
_entity_poly.pdbx_seq_one_letter_code
_entity_poly.pdbx_strand_id
1 'polypeptide(L)'
;MNTGMAGRGRQDQGVGDEPPFAQVHLEDVPRQRWTLYSIVGDVLLRGARPPEQVPLSECLVRVGCQAAGIDVDVRMDDVIREPELYIPDADMRRRVLNLSACQTYALVCKVVPQLERNGITSVLEWGGADESGVAKRAVRNALADDGLWNTTRCLLDAAFSAAKDADARERADRERAEWERFERERAEWERFERERAERLAIENKMLMELCMISVEKQNDFNRIESKRMERETDEWERAERNRAERERAERERFERERAEWEKAELERVQMVKMQWERDERERDERAIIKDEMHEEFFNIMMEKQSDFNRIESKRMEWERKRRERVERELQKELYIISMEKQNDFNLIKTGIKQVTVIEGLYSSVLNVTWSCVKSGVPDKPLGMEVRGGGNVSE
;
A
#
# COMPACT_ATOMS: atom_id res chain seq x y z
N MET A 1 69.29 -32.98 5.87
CA MET A 1 69.74 -34.07 6.76
C MET A 1 68.53 -34.86 7.21
N ASN A 2 68.60 -36.17 6.98
CA ASN A 2 67.86 -37.30 7.54
C ASN A 2 66.33 -37.31 7.44
N THR A 3 65.70 -38.14 6.58
CA THR A 3 65.63 -39.63 6.52
C THR A 3 64.82 -40.26 7.65
N GLY A 4 63.68 -40.85 7.27
CA GLY A 4 62.92 -41.81 8.06
C GLY A 4 62.14 -42.73 7.14
N MET A 5 62.81 -43.75 6.59
CA MET A 5 62.20 -44.87 5.88
C MET A 5 61.60 -45.88 6.85
N ALA A 6 60.44 -46.44 6.50
CA ALA A 6 60.00 -47.84 6.66
C ALA A 6 58.49 -47.91 6.39
N GLY A 7 57.89 -48.88 5.69
CA GLY A 7 58.39 -50.08 5.04
C GLY A 7 57.23 -50.75 4.30
N ARG A 8 57.53 -51.17 3.08
CA ARG A 8 56.90 -52.15 2.18
C ARG A 8 55.70 -52.96 2.72
N GLY A 9 54.58 -52.84 2.02
CA GLY A 9 53.64 -53.92 1.74
C GLY A 9 53.43 -54.03 0.24
N ARG A 10 54.17 -54.94 -0.41
CA ARG A 10 53.95 -55.37 -1.79
C ARG A 10 52.80 -56.37 -1.80
N GLN A 11 51.75 -56.09 -2.56
CA GLN A 11 50.97 -57.11 -3.26
C GLN A 11 50.67 -56.58 -4.66
N ASP A 12 51.36 -57.20 -5.63
CA ASP A 12 51.03 -57.18 -7.04
C ASP A 12 49.65 -57.81 -7.25
N GLN A 13 48.87 -57.28 -8.18
CA GLN A 13 48.51 -57.91 -9.46
C GLN A 13 47.22 -57.29 -10.02
N GLY A 14 47.26 -56.91 -11.30
CA GLY A 14 46.06 -56.54 -12.07
C GLY A 14 46.10 -55.17 -12.75
N VAL A 15 47.29 -54.64 -13.06
CA VAL A 15 47.41 -53.61 -14.10
C VAL A 15 47.17 -54.31 -15.43
N GLY A 16 45.92 -54.25 -15.91
CA GLY A 16 45.59 -54.50 -17.31
C GLY A 16 46.10 -53.34 -18.15
N ASP A 17 47.43 -53.23 -18.27
CA ASP A 17 48.06 -52.52 -19.39
C ASP A 17 47.79 -53.39 -20.62
N GLU A 18 46.58 -53.24 -21.16
CA GLU A 18 46.26 -53.73 -22.49
C GLU A 18 47.19 -52.98 -23.45
N PRO A 19 48.12 -53.67 -24.14
CA PRO A 19 48.96 -53.00 -25.11
C PRO A 19 48.02 -52.40 -26.16
N PRO A 20 48.24 -51.15 -26.62
CA PRO A 20 47.42 -50.59 -27.68
C PRO A 20 47.49 -51.60 -28.80
N PHE A 21 46.33 -52.15 -29.17
CA PHE A 21 46.21 -53.12 -30.24
C PHE A 21 47.04 -52.59 -31.38
N ALA A 22 48.23 -53.19 -31.54
CA ALA A 22 48.87 -53.24 -32.81
C ALA A 22 47.83 -54.00 -33.63
N GLN A 23 46.95 -53.23 -34.26
CA GLN A 23 46.53 -53.52 -35.61
C GLN A 23 47.86 -53.66 -36.35
N VAL A 24 48.44 -54.86 -36.23
CA VAL A 24 49.05 -55.53 -37.35
C VAL A 24 48.00 -55.31 -38.41
N HIS A 25 48.21 -54.24 -39.16
CA HIS A 25 47.69 -54.10 -40.49
C HIS A 25 48.17 -55.40 -41.13
N LEU A 26 47.33 -56.43 -41.02
CA LEU A 26 47.30 -57.47 -42.01
C LEU A 26 47.16 -56.65 -43.26
N GLU A 27 48.28 -56.40 -43.92
CA GLU A 27 48.27 -56.00 -45.30
C GLU A 27 47.33 -57.01 -45.92
N ASP A 28 46.11 -56.55 -46.20
CA ASP A 28 45.18 -57.25 -47.03
C ASP A 28 46.00 -57.60 -48.24
N VAL A 29 46.41 -58.88 -48.34
CA VAL A 29 47.09 -59.44 -49.52
C VAL A 29 46.38 -58.79 -50.69
N PRO A 30 47.04 -57.96 -51.52
CA PRO A 30 46.33 -57.03 -52.37
C PRO A 30 45.33 -57.80 -53.22
N ARG A 31 44.08 -57.85 -52.77
CA ARG A 31 43.00 -58.44 -53.54
C ARG A 31 42.91 -57.48 -54.69
N GLN A 32 43.36 -57.93 -55.87
CA GLN A 32 43.40 -57.11 -57.06
C GLN A 32 42.07 -56.37 -57.16
N ARG A 33 42.13 -55.05 -56.90
CA ARG A 33 40.95 -54.19 -56.75
C ARG A 33 40.51 -53.80 -58.15
N TRP A 34 39.92 -54.74 -58.86
CA TRP A 34 39.28 -54.45 -60.14
C TRP A 34 38.11 -53.51 -59.90
N THR A 35 38.14 -52.36 -60.54
CA THR A 35 37.00 -51.45 -60.65
C THR A 35 36.24 -51.74 -61.95
N LEU A 36 35.01 -51.23 -62.08
CA LEU A 36 34.23 -51.35 -63.32
C LEU A 36 34.96 -50.75 -64.53
N TYR A 37 35.87 -49.80 -64.33
CA TYR A 37 36.65 -49.15 -65.37
C TYR A 37 38.00 -49.83 -65.65
N SER A 38 38.28 -50.97 -65.01
CA SER A 38 39.51 -51.72 -65.28
C SER A 38 39.53 -52.24 -66.70
N ILE A 39 40.68 -52.14 -67.36
CA ILE A 39 40.87 -52.61 -68.73
C ILE A 39 40.87 -54.15 -68.74
N VAL A 40 40.15 -54.75 -69.69
CA VAL A 40 40.03 -56.23 -69.76
C VAL A 40 41.37 -56.93 -69.98
N GLY A 41 42.31 -56.30 -70.69
CA GLY A 41 43.67 -56.82 -70.88
C GLY A 41 44.43 -57.00 -69.55
N ASP A 42 44.36 -56.01 -68.67
CA ASP A 42 44.99 -56.07 -67.33
C ASP A 42 44.34 -57.15 -66.46
N VAL A 43 43.02 -57.30 -66.55
CA VAL A 43 42.26 -58.32 -65.82
C VAL A 43 42.63 -59.73 -66.27
N LEU A 44 42.75 -59.95 -67.58
CA LEU A 44 43.12 -61.26 -68.15
C LEU A 44 44.54 -61.66 -67.79
N LEU A 45 45.42 -60.68 -67.62
CA LEU A 45 46.77 -60.88 -67.09
C LEU A 45 46.81 -61.00 -65.55
N ARG A 46 45.67 -60.90 -64.85
CA ARG A 46 45.61 -60.78 -63.38
C ARG A 46 46.54 -59.68 -62.86
N GLY A 47 46.65 -58.57 -63.58
CA GLY A 47 47.55 -57.46 -63.27
C GLY A 47 49.04 -57.77 -63.39
N ALA A 48 49.42 -58.95 -63.92
CA ALA A 48 50.79 -59.23 -64.31
C ALA A 48 51.15 -58.38 -65.53
N ARG A 49 52.42 -57.97 -65.65
CA ARG A 49 52.90 -57.38 -66.90
C ARG A 49 52.75 -58.41 -68.04
N PRO A 50 52.52 -57.97 -69.29
CA PRO A 50 52.58 -58.86 -70.44
C PRO A 50 53.86 -59.71 -70.35
N PRO A 51 53.78 -61.03 -70.61
CA PRO A 51 54.94 -61.91 -70.47
C PRO A 51 56.14 -61.35 -71.27
N GLU A 52 57.36 -61.46 -70.71
CA GLU A 52 58.58 -61.03 -71.41
C GLU A 52 58.71 -61.78 -72.73
N GLN A 53 59.08 -61.08 -73.81
CA GLN A 53 59.04 -61.59 -75.18
C GLN A 53 59.96 -62.79 -75.39
N VAL A 54 59.42 -64.00 -75.16
CA VAL A 54 60.17 -65.25 -75.26
C VAL A 54 60.30 -65.61 -76.74
N PRO A 55 61.50 -65.96 -77.23
CA PRO A 55 61.65 -66.47 -78.58
C PRO A 55 61.16 -67.91 -78.74
N LEU A 56 60.71 -68.29 -79.93
CA LEU A 56 60.27 -69.65 -80.24
C LEU A 56 61.35 -70.69 -79.92
N SER A 57 62.63 -70.37 -80.18
CA SER A 57 63.78 -71.23 -79.88
C SER A 57 63.85 -71.63 -78.41
N GLU A 58 63.60 -70.71 -77.48
CA GLU A 58 63.59 -70.98 -76.04
C GLU A 58 62.41 -71.86 -75.64
N CYS A 59 61.23 -71.64 -76.23
CA CYS A 59 60.07 -72.50 -76.02
C CYS A 59 60.31 -73.94 -76.52
N LEU A 60 60.99 -74.11 -77.66
CA LEU A 60 61.34 -75.41 -78.24
C LEU A 60 62.33 -76.19 -77.35
N VAL A 61 63.30 -75.50 -76.74
CA VAL A 61 64.22 -76.08 -75.75
C VAL A 61 63.44 -76.61 -74.53
N ARG A 62 62.46 -75.83 -74.03
CA ARG A 62 61.65 -76.22 -72.85
C ARG A 62 60.77 -77.45 -73.09
N VAL A 63 60.32 -77.69 -74.33
CA VAL A 63 59.52 -78.89 -74.70
C VAL A 63 60.37 -80.08 -75.14
N GLY A 64 61.70 -79.94 -75.18
CA GLY A 64 62.64 -81.01 -75.52
C GLY A 64 62.76 -81.31 -77.03
N CYS A 65 62.52 -80.32 -77.88
CA CYS A 65 62.52 -80.47 -79.34
C CYS A 65 63.78 -79.84 -79.97
N GLN A 66 64.49 -80.57 -80.84
CA GLN A 66 65.57 -80.00 -81.66
C GLN A 66 64.97 -79.28 -82.87
N ALA A 67 65.21 -77.98 -82.96
CA ALA A 67 64.80 -77.14 -84.10
C ALA A 67 65.69 -77.42 -85.33
N ALA A 68 65.57 -78.60 -85.93
CA ALA A 68 66.22 -78.88 -87.21
C ALA A 68 65.46 -78.16 -88.33
N GLY A 69 65.92 -76.96 -88.70
CA GLY A 69 65.47 -76.25 -89.92
C GLY A 69 64.74 -74.92 -89.74
N ILE A 70 64.73 -74.32 -88.54
CA ILE A 70 64.19 -72.96 -88.34
C ILE A 70 65.38 -71.99 -88.23
N ASP A 71 65.71 -71.28 -89.32
CA ASP A 71 66.86 -70.36 -89.41
C ASP A 71 66.57 -68.96 -88.84
N VAL A 72 65.30 -68.67 -88.49
CA VAL A 72 64.86 -67.35 -87.99
C VAL A 72 64.16 -67.51 -86.65
N ASP A 73 64.65 -66.79 -85.65
CA ASP A 73 64.08 -66.78 -84.30
C ASP A 73 62.83 -65.88 -84.23
N VAL A 74 61.65 -66.50 -84.32
CA VAL A 74 60.36 -65.80 -84.38
C VAL A 74 59.85 -65.45 -82.98
N ARG A 75 59.22 -64.27 -82.85
CA ARG A 75 58.59 -63.82 -81.59
C ARG A 75 57.38 -64.70 -81.26
N MET A 76 57.18 -65.01 -79.98
CA MET A 76 56.05 -65.87 -79.57
C MET A 76 54.68 -65.28 -79.92
N ASP A 77 54.56 -63.95 -80.02
CA ASP A 77 53.33 -63.26 -80.42
C ASP A 77 52.88 -63.66 -81.84
N ASP A 78 53.83 -63.70 -82.78
CA ASP A 78 53.58 -64.07 -84.17
C ASP A 78 53.31 -65.57 -84.30
N VAL A 79 54.04 -66.40 -83.55
CA VAL A 79 53.80 -67.84 -83.47
C VAL A 79 52.41 -68.13 -82.92
N ILE A 80 51.94 -67.41 -81.93
CA ILE A 80 50.63 -67.67 -81.31
C ILE A 80 49.50 -67.28 -82.25
N ARG A 81 49.65 -66.21 -83.03
CA ARG A 81 48.65 -65.81 -84.04
C ARG A 81 48.49 -66.88 -85.13
N GLU A 82 49.59 -67.38 -85.67
CA GLU A 82 49.58 -68.32 -86.80
C GLU A 82 50.56 -69.50 -86.58
N PRO A 83 50.27 -70.39 -85.61
CA PRO A 83 51.24 -71.40 -85.17
C PRO A 83 51.50 -72.48 -86.22
N GLU A 84 50.60 -72.62 -87.20
CA GLU A 84 50.71 -73.57 -88.31
C GLU A 84 51.80 -73.18 -89.31
N LEU A 85 52.12 -71.88 -89.44
CA LEU A 85 53.17 -71.38 -90.33
C LEU A 85 54.58 -71.62 -89.78
N TYR A 86 54.73 -71.57 -88.47
CA TYR A 86 56.03 -71.64 -87.79
C TYR A 86 56.33 -73.02 -87.20
N ILE A 87 55.30 -73.79 -86.85
CA ILE A 87 55.42 -75.15 -86.31
C ILE A 87 54.56 -76.10 -87.15
N PRO A 88 55.13 -76.69 -88.23
CA PRO A 88 54.41 -77.60 -89.11
C PRO A 88 53.91 -78.86 -88.37
N ASP A 89 54.72 -79.36 -87.44
CA ASP A 89 54.41 -80.55 -86.65
C ASP A 89 53.28 -80.28 -85.64
N ALA A 90 52.18 -81.04 -85.76
CA ALA A 90 50.98 -80.84 -84.96
C ALA A 90 51.17 -81.18 -83.47
N ASP A 91 52.00 -82.18 -83.15
CA ASP A 91 52.25 -82.61 -81.78
C ASP A 91 53.19 -81.62 -81.05
N MET A 92 54.21 -81.13 -81.75
CA MET A 92 55.10 -80.08 -81.28
C MET A 92 54.35 -78.77 -81.07
N ARG A 93 53.50 -78.37 -82.03
CA ARG A 93 52.63 -77.19 -81.92
C ARG A 93 51.75 -77.27 -80.69
N ARG A 94 51.13 -78.43 -80.44
CA ARG A 94 50.32 -78.67 -79.25
C ARG A 94 51.14 -78.59 -77.95
N ARG A 95 52.35 -79.16 -77.89
CA ARG A 95 53.21 -79.12 -76.70
C ARG A 95 53.67 -77.70 -76.37
N VAL A 96 54.07 -76.92 -77.38
CA VAL A 96 54.54 -75.54 -77.22
C VAL A 96 53.39 -74.62 -76.78
N LEU A 97 52.22 -74.70 -77.43
CA LEU A 97 51.06 -73.87 -77.08
C LEU A 97 50.47 -74.19 -75.70
N ASN A 98 50.73 -75.39 -75.16
CA ASN A 98 50.31 -75.79 -73.82
C ASN A 98 51.24 -75.28 -72.68
N LEU A 99 52.36 -74.63 -72.99
CA LEU A 99 53.18 -73.98 -71.97
C LEU A 99 52.40 -72.83 -71.31
N SER A 100 52.54 -72.68 -69.99
CA SER A 100 51.83 -71.64 -69.22
C SER A 100 52.08 -70.22 -69.75
N ALA A 101 53.31 -69.92 -70.15
CA ALA A 101 53.65 -68.63 -70.79
C ALA A 101 52.86 -68.42 -72.10
N CYS A 102 52.74 -69.46 -72.93
CA CYS A 102 52.02 -69.40 -74.21
C CYS A 102 50.50 -69.29 -74.03
N GLN A 103 49.97 -69.85 -72.94
CA GLN A 103 48.57 -69.67 -72.55
C GLN A 103 48.29 -68.21 -72.16
N THR A 104 49.20 -67.55 -71.44
CA THR A 104 49.09 -66.11 -71.12
C THR A 104 49.16 -65.24 -72.37
N TYR A 105 50.09 -65.54 -73.29
CA TYR A 105 50.15 -64.87 -74.59
C TYR A 105 48.92 -65.13 -75.46
N ALA A 106 48.30 -66.30 -75.40
CA ALA A 106 47.07 -66.57 -76.14
C ALA A 106 45.92 -65.65 -75.67
N LEU A 107 45.85 -65.34 -74.37
CA LEU A 107 44.89 -64.36 -73.85
C LEU A 107 45.15 -62.95 -74.39
N VAL A 108 46.41 -62.50 -74.43
CA VAL A 108 46.74 -61.14 -74.91
C VAL A 108 46.71 -61.02 -76.44
N CYS A 109 47.24 -61.99 -77.17
CA CYS A 109 47.43 -61.89 -78.62
C CYS A 109 46.22 -62.35 -79.43
N LYS A 110 45.35 -63.21 -78.86
CA LYS A 110 44.12 -63.66 -79.51
C LYS A 110 42.86 -63.09 -78.88
N VAL A 111 42.76 -63.08 -77.56
CA VAL A 111 41.50 -62.73 -76.90
C VAL A 111 41.31 -61.21 -76.79
N VAL A 112 42.31 -60.46 -76.33
CA VAL A 112 42.20 -58.99 -76.15
C VAL A 112 41.84 -58.25 -77.45
N PRO A 113 42.48 -58.49 -78.61
CA PRO A 113 42.10 -57.83 -79.86
C PRO A 113 40.66 -58.13 -80.28
N GLN A 114 40.16 -59.34 -79.98
CA GLN A 114 38.78 -59.70 -80.28
C GLN A 114 37.81 -59.02 -79.33
N LEU A 115 38.14 -58.90 -78.04
CA LEU A 115 37.33 -58.15 -77.07
C LEU A 115 37.23 -56.68 -77.49
N GLU A 116 38.36 -56.03 -77.77
CA GLU A 116 38.43 -54.62 -78.19
C GLU A 116 37.70 -54.38 -79.51
N ARG A 117 37.88 -55.25 -80.52
CA ARG A 117 37.20 -55.16 -81.82
C ARG A 117 35.67 -55.26 -81.69
N ASN A 118 35.18 -55.92 -80.66
CA ASN A 118 33.75 -56.04 -80.37
C ASN A 118 33.27 -55.04 -79.29
N GLY A 119 34.08 -54.02 -78.97
CA GLY A 119 33.69 -52.93 -78.07
C GLY A 119 33.75 -53.28 -76.57
N ILE A 120 34.42 -54.37 -76.19
CA ILE A 120 34.65 -54.74 -74.80
C ILE A 120 36.08 -54.32 -74.43
N THR A 121 36.22 -53.12 -73.87
CA THR A 121 37.52 -52.58 -73.43
C THR A 121 37.66 -52.60 -71.90
N SER A 122 36.54 -52.55 -71.19
CA SER A 122 36.47 -52.50 -69.72
C SER A 122 35.61 -53.60 -69.10
N VAL A 123 35.79 -53.82 -67.80
CA VAL A 123 34.99 -54.75 -66.98
C VAL A 123 33.50 -54.36 -66.96
N LEU A 124 33.19 -53.06 -67.02
CA LEU A 124 31.82 -52.55 -67.10
C LEU A 124 31.12 -53.01 -68.38
N GLU A 125 31.78 -52.83 -69.52
CA GLU A 125 31.27 -53.22 -70.84
C GLU A 125 31.12 -54.74 -70.94
N TRP A 126 32.03 -55.50 -70.31
CA TRP A 126 31.89 -56.95 -70.18
C TRP A 126 30.60 -57.35 -69.44
N GLY A 127 30.17 -56.60 -68.42
CA GLY A 127 29.01 -56.94 -67.61
C GLY A 127 27.64 -56.50 -68.15
N GLY A 128 27.58 -55.77 -69.27
CA GLY A 128 26.32 -55.25 -69.82
C GLY A 128 25.34 -56.37 -70.24
N ALA A 129 24.04 -56.22 -70.02
CA ALA A 129 23.09 -57.31 -70.27
C ALA A 129 22.88 -57.62 -71.77
N ASP A 130 22.70 -56.57 -72.60
CA ASP A 130 22.19 -56.75 -73.97
C ASP A 130 23.30 -56.66 -75.03
N GLU A 131 24.06 -55.56 -75.03
CA GLU A 131 25.14 -55.34 -76.02
C GLU A 131 26.34 -56.26 -75.78
N SER A 132 26.70 -56.50 -74.51
CA SER A 132 27.79 -57.43 -74.19
C SER A 132 27.42 -58.87 -74.54
N GLY A 133 26.14 -59.26 -74.47
CA GLY A 133 25.71 -60.62 -74.81
C GLY A 133 25.93 -60.96 -76.28
N VAL A 134 25.78 -59.97 -77.17
CA VAL A 134 26.07 -60.10 -78.61
C VAL A 134 27.58 -60.08 -78.84
N ALA A 135 28.31 -59.13 -78.24
CA ALA A 135 29.76 -59.03 -78.35
C ALA A 135 30.48 -60.30 -77.84
N LYS A 136 30.07 -60.85 -76.69
CA LYS A 136 30.58 -62.12 -76.14
C LYS A 136 30.39 -63.30 -77.10
N ARG A 137 29.23 -63.39 -77.75
CA ARG A 137 28.97 -64.43 -78.77
C ARG A 137 29.87 -64.23 -79.99
N ALA A 138 30.07 -62.99 -80.45
CA ALA A 138 30.98 -62.70 -81.56
C ALA A 138 32.43 -63.05 -81.23
N VAL A 139 32.91 -62.70 -80.03
CA VAL A 139 34.27 -63.04 -79.55
C VAL A 139 34.45 -64.56 -79.45
N ARG A 140 33.48 -65.27 -78.86
CA ARG A 140 33.52 -66.74 -78.78
C ARG A 140 33.62 -67.39 -80.16
N ASN A 141 32.78 -66.96 -81.09
CA ASN A 141 32.74 -67.49 -82.45
C ASN A 141 34.04 -67.19 -83.22
N ALA A 142 34.63 -66.01 -83.02
CA ALA A 142 35.87 -65.60 -83.67
C ALA A 142 37.10 -66.33 -83.11
N LEU A 143 37.10 -66.68 -81.82
CA LEU A 143 38.22 -67.35 -81.17
C LEU A 143 38.32 -68.83 -81.56
N ALA A 144 37.17 -69.49 -81.79
CA ALA A 144 37.05 -70.92 -82.13
C ALA A 144 37.82 -71.86 -81.17
N ASP A 145 38.07 -71.43 -79.93
CA ASP A 145 38.73 -72.16 -78.87
C ASP A 145 37.90 -72.03 -77.59
N ASP A 146 37.09 -73.07 -77.30
CA ASP A 146 36.22 -73.09 -76.14
C ASP A 146 37.02 -73.08 -74.81
N GLY A 147 38.27 -73.57 -74.80
CA GLY A 147 39.14 -73.55 -73.63
C GLY A 147 39.54 -72.13 -73.26
N LEU A 148 40.11 -71.39 -74.22
CA LEU A 148 40.51 -69.99 -74.04
C LEU A 148 39.31 -69.09 -73.74
N TRP A 149 38.16 -69.33 -74.39
CA TRP A 149 36.92 -68.61 -74.10
C TRP A 149 36.46 -68.81 -72.66
N ASN A 150 36.44 -70.06 -72.16
CA ASN A 150 36.02 -70.35 -70.80
C ASN A 150 36.94 -69.72 -69.75
N THR A 151 38.26 -69.75 -69.96
CA THR A 151 39.23 -69.08 -69.06
C THR A 151 39.00 -67.57 -69.02
N THR A 152 38.84 -66.95 -70.19
CA THR A 152 38.54 -65.51 -70.34
C THR A 152 37.26 -65.15 -69.60
N ARG A 153 36.19 -65.90 -69.85
CA ARG A 153 34.88 -65.69 -69.24
C ARG A 153 34.95 -65.75 -67.72
N CYS A 154 35.60 -66.77 -67.16
CA CYS A 154 35.76 -66.92 -65.72
C CYS A 154 36.54 -65.77 -65.06
N LEU A 155 37.62 -65.29 -65.68
CA LEU A 155 38.42 -64.19 -65.15
C LEU A 155 37.65 -62.87 -65.16
N LEU A 156 36.97 -62.56 -66.27
CA LEU A 156 36.20 -61.32 -66.42
C LEU A 156 34.91 -61.34 -65.57
N ASP A 157 34.22 -62.49 -65.45
CA ASP A 157 33.04 -62.63 -64.58
C ASP A 157 33.41 -62.48 -63.09
N ALA A 158 34.59 -63.00 -62.68
CA ALA A 158 35.10 -62.83 -61.33
C ALA A 158 35.49 -61.37 -61.04
N ALA A 159 36.17 -60.70 -61.98
CA ALA A 159 36.53 -59.30 -61.86
C ALA A 159 35.29 -58.38 -61.84
N PHE A 160 34.29 -58.67 -62.67
CA PHE A 160 33.04 -57.93 -62.69
C PHE A 160 32.25 -58.07 -61.38
N SER A 161 32.12 -59.29 -60.86
CA SER A 161 31.47 -59.54 -59.56
C SER A 161 32.20 -58.82 -58.42
N ALA A 162 33.54 -58.91 -58.39
CA ALA A 162 34.36 -58.22 -57.39
C ALA A 162 34.23 -56.70 -57.46
N ALA A 163 34.21 -56.12 -58.67
CA ALA A 163 34.01 -54.69 -58.89
C ALA A 163 32.63 -54.22 -58.44
N LYS A 164 31.58 -54.99 -58.76
CA LYS A 164 30.20 -54.70 -58.32
C LYS A 164 30.03 -54.75 -56.81
N ASP A 165 30.63 -55.75 -56.17
CA ASP A 165 30.60 -55.89 -54.71
C ASP A 165 31.37 -54.74 -54.03
N ALA A 166 32.50 -54.32 -54.59
CA ALA A 166 33.27 -53.19 -54.09
C ALA A 166 32.49 -51.87 -54.19
N ASP A 167 31.90 -51.58 -55.36
CA ASP A 167 31.04 -50.40 -55.56
C ASP A 167 29.81 -50.40 -54.63
N ALA A 168 29.20 -51.57 -54.40
CA ALA A 168 28.06 -51.71 -53.50
C ALA A 168 28.45 -51.48 -52.05
N ARG A 169 29.60 -51.99 -51.61
CA ARG A 169 30.16 -51.74 -50.28
C ARG A 169 30.47 -50.27 -50.09
N GLU A 170 31.13 -49.63 -51.06
CA GLU A 170 31.48 -48.22 -50.97
C GLU A 170 30.23 -47.33 -50.89
N ARG A 171 29.19 -47.64 -51.66
CA ARG A 171 27.88 -46.96 -51.54
C ARG A 171 27.28 -47.14 -50.16
N ALA A 172 27.25 -48.37 -49.63
CA ALA A 172 26.71 -48.64 -48.31
C ALA A 172 27.54 -47.99 -47.18
N ASP A 173 28.86 -47.89 -47.33
CA ASP A 173 29.75 -47.19 -46.39
C ASP A 173 29.51 -45.68 -46.44
N ARG A 174 29.33 -45.10 -47.63
CA ARG A 174 28.96 -43.68 -47.78
C ARG A 174 27.60 -43.38 -47.14
N GLU A 175 26.59 -44.21 -47.41
CA GLU A 175 25.27 -44.09 -46.79
C GLU A 175 25.34 -44.22 -45.26
N ARG A 176 26.10 -45.20 -44.73
CA ARG A 176 26.32 -45.33 -43.29
C ARG A 176 27.00 -44.09 -42.70
N ALA A 177 28.05 -43.58 -43.35
CA ALA A 177 28.77 -42.41 -42.88
C ALA A 177 27.89 -41.14 -42.93
N GLU A 178 27.01 -41.01 -43.91
CA GLU A 178 26.01 -39.94 -43.97
C GLU A 178 24.99 -40.08 -42.85
N TRP A 179 24.45 -41.29 -42.62
CA TRP A 179 23.54 -41.56 -41.50
C TRP A 179 24.18 -41.25 -40.14
N GLU A 180 25.42 -41.67 -39.91
CA GLU A 180 26.13 -41.36 -38.67
C GLU A 180 26.37 -39.85 -38.49
N ARG A 181 26.56 -39.09 -39.58
CA ARG A 181 26.65 -37.62 -39.50
C ARG A 181 25.30 -37.02 -39.13
N PHE A 182 24.22 -37.46 -39.75
CA PHE A 182 22.87 -37.00 -39.43
C PHE A 182 22.48 -37.34 -37.99
N GLU A 183 22.82 -38.53 -37.49
CA GLU A 183 22.58 -38.90 -36.10
C GLU A 183 23.40 -38.06 -35.13
N ARG A 184 24.67 -37.77 -35.45
CA ARG A 184 25.50 -36.85 -34.66
C ARG A 184 24.91 -35.45 -34.63
N GLU A 185 24.52 -34.91 -35.77
CA GLU A 185 23.89 -33.59 -35.87
C GLU A 185 22.57 -33.55 -35.08
N ARG A 186 21.74 -34.59 -35.19
CA ARG A 186 20.51 -34.72 -34.38
C ARG A 186 20.83 -34.76 -32.88
N ALA A 187 21.81 -35.54 -32.46
CA ALA A 187 22.21 -35.63 -31.06
C ALA A 187 22.78 -34.31 -30.53
N GLU A 188 23.48 -33.54 -31.36
CA GLU A 188 23.94 -32.18 -31.03
C GLU A 188 22.76 -31.21 -30.90
N TRP A 189 21.80 -31.24 -31.83
CA TRP A 189 20.57 -30.46 -31.73
C TRP A 189 19.76 -30.80 -30.47
N GLU A 190 19.59 -32.07 -30.13
CA GLU A 190 18.91 -32.50 -28.91
C GLU A 190 19.65 -32.05 -27.64
N ARG A 191 20.99 -31.98 -27.66
CA ARG A 191 21.76 -31.41 -26.54
C ARG A 191 21.53 -29.91 -26.44
N PHE A 192 21.56 -29.19 -27.56
CA PHE A 192 21.31 -27.76 -27.59
C PHE A 192 19.89 -27.41 -27.11
N GLU A 193 18.87 -28.16 -27.53
CA GLU A 193 17.50 -27.97 -27.03
C GLU A 193 17.40 -28.25 -25.53
N ARG A 194 18.04 -29.31 -25.03
CA ARG A 194 18.11 -29.58 -23.58
C ARG A 194 18.79 -28.46 -22.82
N GLU A 195 19.94 -27.97 -23.30
CA GLU A 195 20.65 -26.86 -22.67
C GLU A 195 19.78 -25.59 -22.65
N ARG A 196 19.08 -25.30 -23.76
CA ARG A 196 18.14 -24.18 -23.83
C ARG A 196 16.98 -24.34 -22.83
N ALA A 197 16.42 -25.55 -22.72
CA ALA A 197 15.36 -25.84 -21.77
C ALA A 197 15.83 -25.71 -20.32
N GLU A 198 17.05 -26.17 -20.00
CA GLU A 198 17.67 -26.03 -18.69
C GLU A 198 17.92 -24.55 -18.35
N ARG A 199 18.44 -23.76 -19.30
CA ARG A 199 18.61 -22.31 -19.12
C ARG A 199 17.28 -21.61 -18.82
N LEU A 200 16.23 -21.92 -19.59
CA LEU A 200 14.90 -21.37 -19.36
C LEU A 200 14.29 -21.85 -18.04
N ALA A 201 14.55 -23.09 -17.61
CA ALA A 201 14.09 -23.60 -16.32
C ALA A 201 14.76 -22.84 -15.15
N ILE A 202 16.07 -22.57 -15.26
CA ILE A 202 16.81 -21.77 -14.28
C ILE A 202 16.28 -20.33 -14.27
N GLU A 203 16.10 -19.71 -15.44
CA GLU A 203 15.58 -18.35 -15.55
C GLU A 203 14.17 -18.24 -14.97
N ASN A 204 13.27 -19.16 -15.31
CA ASN A 204 11.92 -19.22 -14.74
C ASN A 204 11.95 -19.44 -13.23
N LYS A 205 12.87 -20.26 -12.71
CA LYS A 205 13.05 -20.44 -11.26
C LYS A 205 13.50 -19.15 -10.59
N MET A 206 14.50 -18.46 -11.16
CA MET A 206 14.95 -17.16 -10.66
C MET A 206 13.85 -16.11 -10.71
N LEU A 207 13.08 -16.04 -11.80
CA LEU A 207 11.94 -15.13 -11.94
C LEU A 207 10.85 -15.44 -10.89
N MET A 208 10.57 -16.72 -10.64
CA MET A 208 9.62 -17.14 -9.60
C MET A 208 10.10 -16.69 -8.21
N GLU A 209 11.38 -16.91 -7.89
CA GLU A 209 11.99 -16.47 -6.62
C GLU A 209 11.92 -14.94 -6.47
N LEU A 210 12.21 -14.19 -7.53
CA LEU A 210 12.08 -12.73 -7.54
C LEU A 210 10.63 -12.27 -7.34
N CYS A 211 9.66 -12.93 -7.99
CA CYS A 211 8.24 -12.66 -7.78
C CYS A 211 7.82 -12.95 -6.34
N MET A 212 8.28 -14.06 -5.74
CA MET A 212 8.00 -14.39 -4.35
C MET A 212 8.54 -13.33 -3.39
N ILE A 213 9.79 -12.91 -3.58
CA ILE A 213 10.39 -11.83 -2.78
C ILE A 213 9.61 -10.52 -2.94
N SER A 214 9.16 -10.20 -4.15
CA SER A 214 8.34 -9.00 -4.39
C SER A 214 6.99 -9.07 -3.69
N VAL A 215 6.32 -10.22 -3.76
CA VAL A 215 5.03 -10.45 -3.08
C VAL A 215 5.19 -10.38 -1.56
N GLU A 216 6.25 -10.98 -1.01
CA GLU A 216 6.55 -10.94 0.42
C GLU A 216 6.84 -9.52 0.90
N LYS A 217 7.66 -8.76 0.18
CA LYS A 217 7.88 -7.34 0.47
C LYS A 217 6.60 -6.53 0.45
N GLN A 218 5.70 -6.80 -0.51
CA GLN A 218 4.41 -6.13 -0.58
C GLN A 218 3.53 -6.50 0.62
N ASN A 219 3.53 -7.76 1.03
CA ASN A 219 2.79 -8.22 2.20
C ASN A 219 3.32 -7.60 3.50
N ASP A 220 4.64 -7.52 3.66
CA ASP A 220 5.27 -6.87 4.80
C ASP A 220 4.95 -5.37 4.84
N PHE A 221 5.02 -4.70 3.69
CA PHE A 221 4.59 -3.31 3.56
C PHE A 221 3.14 -3.12 4.01
N ASN A 222 2.22 -3.92 3.47
CA ASN A 222 0.80 -3.88 3.83
C ASN A 222 0.58 -4.16 5.33
N ARG A 223 1.34 -5.10 5.92
CA ARG A 223 1.29 -5.42 7.34
C ARG A 223 1.77 -4.27 8.23
N ILE A 224 2.83 -3.57 7.82
CA ILE A 224 3.36 -2.40 8.53
C ILE A 224 2.37 -1.25 8.45
N GLU A 225 1.83 -0.98 7.26
CA GLU A 225 0.84 0.07 7.04
C GLU A 225 -0.43 -0.20 7.85
N SER A 226 -0.96 -1.42 7.82
CA SER A 226 -2.12 -1.81 8.63
C SER A 226 -1.90 -1.58 10.11
N LYS A 227 -0.74 -1.97 10.66
CA LYS A 227 -0.40 -1.72 12.08
C LYS A 227 -0.23 -0.23 12.39
N ARG A 228 0.26 0.56 11.43
CA ARG A 228 0.38 2.01 11.62
C ARG A 228 -0.99 2.65 11.69
N MET A 229 -1.88 2.30 10.77
CA MET A 229 -3.26 2.78 10.76
C MET A 229 -3.99 2.39 12.04
N GLU A 230 -3.82 1.15 12.53
CA GLU A 230 -4.40 0.69 13.80
C GLU A 230 -3.89 1.52 15.00
N ARG A 231 -2.58 1.81 15.05
CA ARG A 231 -2.04 2.69 16.11
C ARG A 231 -2.57 4.11 16.02
N GLU A 232 -2.67 4.66 14.82
CA GLU A 232 -3.22 6.00 14.60
C GLU A 232 -4.71 6.04 14.99
N THR A 233 -5.49 5.00 14.69
CA THR A 233 -6.89 4.89 15.12
C THR A 233 -6.99 4.77 16.64
N ASP A 234 -6.17 3.93 17.28
CA ASP A 234 -6.16 3.79 18.73
C ASP A 234 -5.75 5.09 19.43
N GLU A 235 -4.74 5.79 18.89
CA GLU A 235 -4.31 7.09 19.38
C GLU A 235 -5.40 8.14 19.26
N TRP A 236 -6.10 8.17 18.13
CA TRP A 236 -7.23 9.05 17.91
C TRP A 236 -8.37 8.74 18.89
N GLU A 237 -8.74 7.47 19.08
CA GLU A 237 -9.76 7.05 20.03
C GLU A 237 -9.38 7.35 21.49
N ARG A 238 -8.10 7.17 21.85
CA ARG A 238 -7.59 7.55 23.17
C ARG A 238 -7.66 9.07 23.37
N ALA A 239 -7.30 9.85 22.36
CA ALA A 239 -7.37 11.31 22.39
C ALA A 239 -8.83 11.81 22.48
N GLU A 240 -9.77 11.18 21.76
CA GLU A 240 -11.20 11.49 21.81
C GLU A 240 -11.78 11.17 23.19
N ARG A 241 -11.49 9.98 23.75
CA ARG A 241 -11.88 9.62 25.12
C ARG A 241 -11.37 10.62 26.15
N ASN A 242 -10.09 11.00 26.06
CA ASN A 242 -9.50 11.99 26.95
C ASN A 242 -10.16 13.38 26.81
N ARG A 243 -10.50 13.80 25.58
CA ARG A 243 -11.24 15.05 25.35
C ARG A 243 -12.62 15.01 25.99
N ALA A 244 -13.38 13.94 25.75
CA ALA A 244 -14.69 13.74 26.35
C ALA A 244 -14.65 13.70 27.89
N GLU A 245 -13.64 13.05 28.48
CA GLU A 245 -13.45 13.04 29.94
C GLU A 245 -13.14 14.43 30.50
N ARG A 246 -12.29 15.23 29.84
CA ARG A 246 -12.03 16.62 30.25
C ARG A 246 -13.30 17.45 30.20
N GLU A 247 -14.08 17.35 29.13
CA GLU A 247 -15.36 18.07 29.01
C GLU A 247 -16.38 17.64 30.08
N ARG A 248 -16.42 16.35 30.46
CA ARG A 248 -17.25 15.89 31.57
C ARG A 248 -16.77 16.47 32.90
N ALA A 249 -15.46 16.41 33.16
CA ALA A 249 -14.88 16.96 34.37
C ALA A 249 -15.07 18.49 34.49
N GLU A 250 -14.99 19.22 33.38
CA GLU A 250 -15.27 20.65 33.33
C GLU A 250 -16.75 20.93 33.58
N ARG A 251 -17.67 20.19 32.95
CA ARG A 251 -19.11 20.29 33.23
C ARG A 251 -19.43 20.04 34.69
N GLU A 252 -18.88 18.98 35.28
CA GLU A 252 -19.06 18.70 36.71
C GLU A 252 -18.49 19.80 37.61
N ARG A 253 -17.36 20.44 37.24
CA ARG A 253 -16.82 21.58 37.97
C ARG A 253 -17.76 22.78 37.89
N PHE A 254 -18.26 23.12 36.70
CA PHE A 254 -19.22 24.20 36.52
C PHE A 254 -20.53 23.94 37.24
N GLU A 255 -21.02 22.70 37.26
CA GLU A 255 -22.22 22.33 38.03
C GLU A 255 -21.98 22.45 39.54
N ARG A 256 -20.82 22.02 40.03
CA ARG A 256 -20.43 22.21 41.44
C ARG A 256 -20.34 23.69 41.80
N GLU A 257 -19.67 24.49 40.98
CA GLU A 257 -19.56 25.93 41.18
C GLU A 257 -20.92 26.63 41.14
N ARG A 258 -21.81 26.23 40.20
CA ARG A 258 -23.18 26.73 40.16
C ARG A 258 -23.96 26.37 41.42
N ALA A 259 -23.86 25.12 41.89
CA ALA A 259 -24.53 24.67 43.10
C ALA A 259 -24.00 25.40 44.35
N GLU A 260 -22.69 25.65 44.43
CA GLU A 260 -22.07 26.46 45.48
C GLU A 260 -22.54 27.91 45.42
N TRP A 261 -22.61 28.49 44.21
CA TRP A 261 -23.13 29.84 44.00
C TRP A 261 -24.61 29.95 44.38
N GLU A 262 -25.45 28.99 43.97
CA GLU A 262 -26.87 28.93 44.35
C GLU A 262 -27.03 28.78 45.86
N LYS A 263 -26.23 27.94 46.50
CA LYS A 263 -26.24 27.79 47.96
C LYS A 263 -25.82 29.08 48.65
N ALA A 264 -24.75 29.72 48.19
CA ALA A 264 -24.29 31.00 48.73
C ALA A 264 -25.34 32.09 48.52
N GLU A 265 -26.01 32.14 47.37
CA GLU A 265 -27.08 33.09 47.10
C GLU A 265 -28.30 32.84 48.00
N LEU A 266 -28.69 31.58 48.21
CA LEU A 266 -29.72 31.22 49.18
C LEU A 266 -29.35 31.66 50.60
N GLU A 267 -28.10 31.48 51.01
CA GLU A 267 -27.60 31.97 52.31
C GLU A 267 -27.65 33.50 52.39
N ARG A 268 -27.29 34.22 51.32
CA ARG A 268 -27.41 35.69 51.26
C ARG A 268 -28.86 36.14 51.36
N VAL A 269 -29.76 35.50 50.61
CA VAL A 269 -31.20 35.77 50.68
C VAL A 269 -31.74 35.49 52.07
N GLN A 270 -31.31 34.40 52.71
CA GLN A 270 -31.68 34.10 54.10
C GLN A 270 -31.15 35.15 55.07
N MET A 271 -29.91 35.59 54.93
CA MET A 271 -29.33 36.65 55.76
C MET A 271 -30.09 37.98 55.58
N VAL A 272 -30.41 38.35 54.35
CA VAL A 272 -31.23 39.54 54.05
C VAL A 272 -32.62 39.40 54.66
N LYS A 273 -33.24 38.22 54.57
CA LYS A 273 -34.54 37.95 55.19
C LYS A 273 -34.48 38.08 56.71
N MET A 274 -33.48 37.46 57.35
CA MET A 274 -33.27 37.55 58.80
C MET A 274 -33.00 38.99 59.25
N GLN A 275 -32.27 39.75 58.44
CA GLN A 275 -32.03 41.17 58.69
C GLN A 275 -33.30 41.99 58.54
N TRP A 276 -34.09 41.74 57.50
CA TRP A 276 -35.39 42.38 57.31
C TRP A 276 -36.36 42.08 58.46
N GLU A 277 -36.43 40.83 58.93
CA GLU A 277 -37.22 40.45 60.12
C GLU A 277 -36.72 41.10 61.40
N ARG A 278 -35.40 41.30 61.54
CA ARG A 278 -34.83 42.06 62.66
C ARG A 278 -35.20 43.54 62.57
N ASP A 279 -35.03 44.15 61.41
CA ASP A 279 -35.36 45.56 61.17
C ASP A 279 -36.88 45.81 61.29
N GLU A 280 -37.71 44.83 60.92
CA GLU A 280 -39.16 44.85 61.15
C GLU A 280 -39.48 44.80 62.64
N ARG A 281 -38.91 43.86 63.40
CA ARG A 281 -39.05 43.84 64.86
C ARG A 281 -38.55 45.12 65.52
N GLU A 282 -37.43 45.68 65.08
CA GLU A 282 -36.95 46.97 65.61
C GLU A 282 -37.89 48.13 65.25
N ARG A 283 -38.48 48.13 64.05
CA ARG A 283 -39.52 49.10 63.68
C ARG A 283 -40.75 48.95 64.57
N ASP A 284 -41.18 47.72 64.84
CA ASP A 284 -42.32 47.42 65.70
C ASP A 284 -42.02 47.80 67.16
N GLU A 285 -40.84 47.48 67.69
CA GLU A 285 -40.40 47.88 69.03
C GLU A 285 -40.30 49.41 69.15
N ARG A 286 -39.76 50.10 68.15
CA ARG A 286 -39.77 51.58 68.11
C ARG A 286 -41.18 52.14 68.05
N ALA A 287 -42.13 51.46 67.38
CA ALA A 287 -43.53 51.86 67.36
C ALA A 287 -44.16 51.69 68.74
N ILE A 288 -43.91 50.56 69.43
CA ILE A 288 -44.37 50.32 70.81
C ILE A 288 -43.79 51.36 71.76
N ILE A 289 -42.48 51.61 71.73
CA ILE A 289 -41.84 52.63 72.57
C ILE A 289 -42.43 54.02 72.28
N LYS A 290 -42.70 54.33 71.02
CA LYS A 290 -43.33 55.61 70.65
C LYS A 290 -44.76 55.70 71.17
N ASP A 291 -45.54 54.62 71.13
CA ASP A 291 -46.89 54.56 71.67
C ASP A 291 -46.90 54.65 73.20
N GLU A 292 -45.96 53.98 73.89
CA GLU A 292 -45.74 54.12 75.33
C GLU A 292 -45.35 55.56 75.70
N MET A 293 -44.44 56.18 74.94
CA MET A 293 -44.10 57.59 75.12
C MET A 293 -45.32 58.50 74.89
N HIS A 294 -46.17 58.20 73.91
CA HIS A 294 -47.43 58.93 73.68
C HIS A 294 -48.41 58.74 74.85
N GLU A 295 -48.50 57.54 75.43
CA GLU A 295 -49.34 57.23 76.58
C GLU A 295 -48.82 57.89 77.87
N GLU A 296 -47.52 57.87 78.13
CA GLU A 296 -46.89 58.60 79.23
C GLU A 296 -47.09 60.11 79.08
N PHE A 297 -46.93 60.65 77.87
CA PHE A 297 -47.19 62.07 77.60
C PHE A 297 -48.66 62.42 77.83
N PHE A 298 -49.58 61.52 77.46
CA PHE A 298 -51.02 61.66 77.74
C PHE A 298 -51.30 61.62 79.25
N ASN A 299 -50.66 60.72 80.01
CA ASN A 299 -50.81 60.64 81.46
C ASN A 299 -50.29 61.90 82.18
N ILE A 300 -49.11 62.40 81.80
CA ILE A 300 -48.58 63.66 82.33
C ILE A 300 -49.53 64.82 81.99
N MET A 301 -50.06 64.87 80.77
CA MET A 301 -51.02 65.89 80.36
C MET A 301 -52.29 65.84 81.22
N MET A 302 -52.83 64.64 81.48
CA MET A 302 -54.02 64.46 82.30
C MET A 302 -53.78 64.81 83.77
N GLU A 303 -52.60 64.51 84.31
CA GLU A 303 -52.20 64.92 85.65
C GLU A 303 -52.07 66.45 85.76
N LYS A 304 -51.44 67.10 84.77
CA LYS A 304 -51.36 68.57 84.70
C LYS A 304 -52.73 69.22 84.59
N GLN A 305 -53.66 68.63 83.84
CA GLN A 305 -55.04 69.10 83.74
C GLN A 305 -55.78 68.94 85.09
N SER A 306 -55.53 67.84 85.80
CA SER A 306 -56.08 67.61 87.14
C SER A 306 -55.54 68.61 88.17
N ASP A 307 -54.22 68.87 88.16
CA ASP A 307 -53.59 69.89 89.00
C ASP A 307 -54.12 71.29 88.69
N PHE A 308 -54.31 71.63 87.41
CA PHE A 308 -54.92 72.88 86.99
C PHE A 308 -56.35 73.01 87.54
N ASN A 309 -57.18 71.97 87.40
CA ASN A 309 -58.54 71.92 87.95
C ASN A 309 -58.57 72.04 89.49
N ARG A 310 -57.58 71.45 90.17
CA ARG A 310 -57.41 71.54 91.63
C ARG A 310 -57.01 72.95 92.06
N ILE A 311 -56.16 73.62 91.30
CA ILE A 311 -55.76 75.02 91.53
C ILE A 311 -56.96 75.96 91.28
N GLU A 312 -57.67 75.78 90.16
CA GLU A 312 -58.89 76.54 89.83
C GLU A 312 -59.99 76.35 90.89
N SER A 313 -60.23 75.12 91.34
CA SER A 313 -61.20 74.85 92.42
C SER A 313 -60.83 75.58 93.71
N LYS A 314 -59.55 75.57 94.10
CA LYS A 314 -59.05 76.33 95.26
C LYS A 314 -59.21 77.83 95.07
N ARG A 315 -58.96 78.35 93.87
CA ARG A 315 -59.16 79.76 93.53
C ARG A 315 -60.63 80.15 93.64
N MET A 316 -61.53 79.34 93.08
CA MET A 316 -62.99 79.55 93.16
C MET A 316 -63.50 79.48 94.60
N GLU A 317 -62.95 78.59 95.42
CA GLU A 317 -63.23 78.55 96.87
C GLU A 317 -62.74 79.79 97.61
N TRP A 318 -61.54 80.27 97.27
CA TRP A 318 -60.97 81.46 97.86
C TRP A 318 -61.80 82.71 97.49
N GLU A 319 -62.22 82.81 96.23
CA GLU A 319 -63.14 83.85 95.77
C GLU A 319 -64.53 83.76 96.41
N ARG A 320 -65.06 82.55 96.63
CA ARG A 320 -66.33 82.34 97.35
C ARG A 320 -66.24 82.82 98.80
N LYS A 321 -65.19 82.42 99.53
CA LYS A 321 -64.94 82.88 100.92
C LYS A 321 -64.68 84.39 101.00
N ARG A 322 -64.06 84.98 99.98
CA ARG A 322 -63.90 86.43 99.88
C ARG A 322 -65.25 87.12 99.71
N ARG A 323 -66.11 86.63 98.81
CA ARG A 323 -67.47 87.14 98.61
C ARG A 323 -68.34 87.02 99.87
N GLU A 324 -68.35 85.87 100.54
CA GLU A 324 -69.08 85.67 101.80
C GLU A 324 -68.61 86.61 102.93
N ARG A 325 -67.33 86.99 102.94
CA ARG A 325 -66.80 87.96 103.92
C ARG A 325 -67.37 89.35 103.67
N VAL A 326 -67.34 89.78 102.41
CA VAL A 326 -67.90 91.06 101.96
C VAL A 326 -69.42 91.10 102.19
N GLU A 327 -70.12 90.01 101.89
CA GLU A 327 -71.56 89.90 102.06
C GLU A 327 -71.99 89.93 103.54
N ARG A 328 -71.21 89.31 104.44
CA ARG A 328 -71.41 89.45 105.89
C ARG A 328 -71.16 90.87 106.40
N GLU A 329 -70.21 91.59 105.82
CA GLU A 329 -69.98 93.00 106.16
C GLU A 329 -71.13 93.88 105.65
N LEU A 330 -71.60 93.67 104.42
CA LEU A 330 -72.77 94.35 103.88
C LEU A 330 -74.04 94.05 104.68
N GLN A 331 -74.22 92.82 105.18
CA GLN A 331 -75.35 92.47 106.05
C GLN A 331 -75.27 93.16 107.42
N LYS A 332 -74.08 93.41 107.97
CA LYS A 332 -73.92 94.20 109.19
C LYS A 332 -74.23 95.68 108.95
N GLU A 333 -73.74 96.24 107.85
CA GLU A 333 -73.99 97.62 107.45
C GLU A 333 -75.49 97.87 107.19
N LEU A 334 -76.17 96.96 106.49
CA LEU A 334 -77.61 97.05 106.24
C LEU A 334 -78.44 96.95 107.53
N TYR A 335 -78.00 96.16 108.52
CA TYR A 335 -78.67 96.05 109.82
C TYR A 335 -78.55 97.34 110.66
N ILE A 336 -77.44 98.08 110.52
CA ILE A 336 -77.23 99.38 111.19
C ILE A 336 -78.08 100.49 110.52
N ILE A 337 -78.12 100.53 109.19
CA ILE A 337 -78.89 101.53 108.42
C ILE A 337 -80.42 101.37 108.61
N SER A 338 -80.90 100.15 108.87
CA SER A 338 -82.30 99.85 109.19
C SER A 338 -82.76 100.47 110.52
N MET A 339 -81.86 100.54 111.52
CA MET A 339 -82.17 101.04 112.86
C MET A 339 -82.20 102.58 112.94
N GLU A 340 -81.43 103.30 112.12
CA GLU A 340 -81.40 104.77 112.11
C GLU A 340 -82.60 105.40 111.38
N LYS A 341 -83.10 104.78 110.30
CA LYS A 341 -84.26 105.30 109.55
C LYS A 341 -85.60 105.25 110.29
N GLN A 342 -85.70 104.51 111.39
CA GLN A 342 -86.90 104.46 112.24
C GLN A 342 -86.93 105.59 113.30
N ASN A 343 -85.81 106.26 113.57
CA ASN A 343 -85.71 107.35 114.56
C ASN A 343 -85.88 108.76 113.96
N ASP A 344 -85.63 108.94 112.66
CA ASP A 344 -85.70 110.26 112.01
C ASP A 344 -87.09 110.65 111.47
N PHE A 345 -88.10 109.77 111.54
CA PHE A 345 -89.46 110.08 111.07
C PHE A 345 -90.37 110.72 112.15
N ASN A 346 -89.93 110.84 113.41
CA ASN A 346 -90.75 111.35 114.53
C ASN A 346 -90.36 112.74 115.06
N LEU A 347 -89.46 113.50 114.40
CA LEU A 347 -88.96 114.79 114.93
C LEU A 347 -88.97 115.99 113.96
N ILE A 348 -89.81 116.01 112.91
CA ILE A 348 -90.04 117.23 112.10
C ILE A 348 -91.54 117.47 111.88
N LYS A 349 -92.24 117.60 113.01
CA LYS A 349 -93.54 118.25 113.12
C LYS A 349 -93.37 119.35 114.17
N THR A 350 -92.80 120.50 113.78
CA THR A 350 -92.99 121.85 114.38
C THR A 350 -91.89 122.84 113.97
N GLY A 351 -92.27 123.95 113.32
CA GLY A 351 -91.53 125.23 113.40
C GLY A 351 -91.04 125.84 112.08
N ILE A 352 -91.73 126.93 111.64
CA ILE A 352 -91.36 127.94 110.61
C ILE A 352 -91.66 127.47 109.16
N LYS A 353 -92.72 127.86 108.43
CA LYS A 353 -93.45 129.12 108.20
C LYS A 353 -92.61 130.30 107.64
N GLN A 354 -92.67 130.38 106.29
CA GLN A 354 -92.45 131.51 105.36
C GLN A 354 -91.03 131.91 104.93
N VAL A 355 -90.70 131.54 103.68
CA VAL A 355 -90.08 132.44 102.70
C VAL A 355 -90.87 132.30 101.40
N THR A 356 -91.25 133.44 100.83
CA THR A 356 -92.04 133.61 99.63
C THR A 356 -91.18 134.34 98.59
N VAL A 357 -91.29 133.93 97.31
CA VAL A 357 -90.88 134.61 96.05
C VAL A 357 -89.34 134.68 95.80
N ILE A 358 -88.72 134.58 94.60
CA ILE A 358 -89.06 134.86 93.18
C ILE A 358 -88.20 133.99 92.21
N GLU A 359 -88.75 133.74 91.02
CA GLU A 359 -88.22 133.13 89.78
C GLU A 359 -86.79 133.50 89.33
N GLY A 360 -86.14 132.54 88.64
CA GLY A 360 -84.94 132.75 87.82
C GLY A 360 -83.65 132.17 88.40
N LEU A 361 -83.38 130.88 88.16
CA LEU A 361 -82.05 130.24 88.15
C LEU A 361 -82.20 128.72 87.96
N TYR A 362 -82.55 128.29 86.75
CA TYR A 362 -82.35 126.91 86.29
C TYR A 362 -81.87 126.96 84.86
N SER A 363 -80.56 126.95 84.66
CA SER A 363 -79.97 126.88 83.33
C SER A 363 -78.62 126.20 83.37
N SER A 364 -78.38 125.39 82.32
CA SER A 364 -77.06 125.20 81.71
C SER A 364 -76.18 124.02 82.13
N VAL A 365 -76.70 122.87 82.61
CA VAL A 365 -75.81 121.71 82.87
C VAL A 365 -76.26 120.37 82.26
N LEU A 366 -77.51 120.20 81.80
CA LEU A 366 -78.00 118.87 81.40
C LEU A 366 -78.28 118.65 79.90
N ASN A 367 -78.00 119.62 79.02
CA ASN A 367 -78.17 119.46 77.56
C ASN A 367 -77.07 120.17 76.76
N VAL A 368 -75.85 119.60 76.74
CA VAL A 368 -74.81 120.05 75.79
C VAL A 368 -74.20 118.82 75.11
N THR A 369 -74.18 118.88 73.77
CA THR A 369 -73.44 117.98 72.89
C THR A 369 -71.96 118.34 72.96
N TRP A 370 -71.13 117.44 73.48
CA TRP A 370 -69.68 117.63 73.50
C TRP A 370 -69.01 116.66 72.52
N SER A 371 -68.22 117.23 71.63
CA SER A 371 -67.25 116.54 70.79
C SER A 371 -65.87 116.63 71.45
N CYS A 372 -65.16 115.51 71.62
CA CYS A 372 -63.77 115.51 72.06
C CYS A 372 -62.90 114.74 71.05
N VAL A 373 -61.80 115.36 70.63
CA VAL A 373 -60.84 114.82 69.65
C VAL A 373 -59.77 114.04 70.40
N LYS A 374 -59.68 112.72 70.19
CA LYS A 374 -58.52 111.93 70.64
C LYS A 374 -57.47 111.88 69.53
N SER A 375 -56.40 112.63 69.75
CA SER A 375 -55.16 112.65 68.97
C SER A 375 -54.22 111.52 69.39
N GLY A 376 -53.61 110.83 68.41
CA GLY A 376 -52.19 110.43 68.48
C GLY A 376 -51.83 108.94 68.58
N VAL A 377 -51.93 108.18 67.49
CA VAL A 377 -50.99 107.10 67.08
C VAL A 377 -50.97 107.08 65.52
N PRO A 378 -49.80 107.08 64.85
CA PRO A 378 -49.66 107.36 63.42
C PRO A 378 -50.27 106.23 62.56
N ASP A 379 -50.73 106.58 61.36
CA ASP A 379 -51.28 105.67 60.32
C ASP A 379 -52.78 105.32 60.37
N LYS A 380 -53.61 106.13 61.07
CA LYS A 380 -55.08 106.16 60.87
C LYS A 380 -55.60 107.61 60.78
N PRO A 381 -56.61 107.92 59.94
CA PRO A 381 -57.21 109.25 59.86
C PRO A 381 -57.91 109.64 61.17
N LEU A 382 -57.86 110.94 61.51
CA LEU A 382 -58.54 111.55 62.65
C LEU A 382 -60.07 111.33 62.54
N GLY A 383 -60.61 110.42 63.35
CA GLY A 383 -62.05 110.14 63.43
C GLY A 383 -62.70 110.91 64.59
N MET A 384 -63.76 111.68 64.28
CA MET A 384 -64.56 112.45 65.24
C MET A 384 -65.88 111.70 65.49
N GLU A 385 -66.08 111.16 66.70
CA GLU A 385 -67.34 110.51 67.07
C GLU A 385 -68.16 111.41 68.01
N VAL A 386 -69.40 111.67 67.63
CA VAL A 386 -70.37 112.50 68.36
C VAL A 386 -71.31 111.58 69.13
N ARG A 387 -71.30 111.62 70.47
CA ARG A 387 -72.30 110.92 71.31
C ARG A 387 -73.46 111.86 71.62
N GLY A 388 -74.65 111.54 71.11
CA GLY A 388 -75.90 112.19 71.50
C GLY A 388 -76.38 111.67 72.86
N GLY A 389 -76.62 112.56 73.81
CA GLY A 389 -77.25 112.24 75.08
C GLY A 389 -78.77 112.16 74.90
N GLY A 390 -79.33 110.95 75.00
CA GLY A 390 -80.76 110.72 74.98
C GLY A 390 -81.08 109.36 75.57
N ASN A 391 -81.73 109.36 76.73
CA ASN A 391 -82.29 108.18 77.38
C ASN A 391 -83.36 107.52 76.50
N VAL A 392 -83.33 106.20 76.34
CA VAL A 392 -84.54 105.36 76.20
C VAL A 392 -84.30 104.03 76.92
N SER A 393 -85.27 103.70 77.76
CA SER A 393 -85.42 102.51 78.58
C SER A 393 -85.67 101.22 77.78
N GLU A 394 -85.18 100.10 78.32
CA GLU A 394 -85.74 98.73 78.45
C GLU A 394 -84.67 97.63 78.34
#